data_AF-A0AAV5A9Y9-F1
#
_entry.id   AF-A0AAV5A9Y9-F1
#
_cell.length_a   1.000
_cell.length_b   1.000
_cell.length_c   1.000
_cell.angle_alpha   90.00
_cell.angle_beta   90.00
_cell.angle_gamma   90.00
#
_symmetry.space_group_name_H-M   'P 1'
#
loop_
_entity.id
_entity.type
_entity.pdbx_description
1 polymer ?
#
loop_
_entity_poly.entity_id
_entity_poly.type
_entity_poly.pdbx_seq_one_letter_code
_entity_poly.pdbx_strand_id
1 'polypeptide(L)'
;MTEKPNILAGDASEISILKCSPTYNQFLKDHLEPNKPCLIPPDLVSSWESFSLWTKKNELDNTQYIDWNYFKDEYGDQIVNVAQCDSRDFSDQERRQQPLAKVIDLWTSGKGEGLYVKDWHLAKVLHCKGYPPFYETPDIFRDDWMNAFWENEGKDDFRFVYMGIAETFTPLHRDVYASYSWSTNVFGVKTWYLFPPNVSKHLRRFPDRTTSEIVFDIRNVDASIFKEFHQARAKMITSLRIATQDVMNVLSDVEELLRNTSSSDKWQKQWMDVVQDVLKKDSGWET
;
A
#
# COMPACT_ATOMS: atom_id res chain seq x y z
N MET A 1 3.79 -20.91 3.43
CA MET A 1 4.52 -19.80 4.10
C MET A 1 4.02 -18.43 3.63
N THR A 2 3.76 -17.47 4.54
CA THR A 2 3.37 -16.08 4.20
C THR A 2 4.31 -15.58 3.12
N GLU A 3 3.79 -15.06 2.00
CA GLU A 3 4.65 -14.33 1.09
C GLU A 3 5.21 -13.17 1.90
N LYS A 4 6.45 -13.34 2.35
CA LYS A 4 7.16 -12.30 3.07
C LYS A 4 7.21 -11.09 2.14
N PRO A 5 7.14 -9.88 2.70
CA PRO A 5 7.42 -8.69 1.93
C PRO A 5 8.69 -8.91 1.10
N ASN A 6 8.58 -8.83 -0.22
CA ASN A 6 9.69 -9.12 -1.13
C ASN A 6 10.11 -7.84 -1.85
N ILE A 7 11.41 -7.63 -1.91
CA ILE A 7 12.03 -6.60 -2.76
C ILE A 7 12.08 -7.20 -4.16
N LEU A 8 11.32 -6.62 -5.09
CA LEU A 8 11.17 -7.17 -6.43
C LEU A 8 12.37 -6.81 -7.31
N ALA A 9 12.97 -5.63 -7.08
CA ALA A 9 14.19 -5.17 -7.76
C ALA A 9 14.87 -4.04 -6.98
N GLY A 10 16.18 -3.85 -7.20
CA GLY A 10 17.01 -2.84 -6.53
C GLY A 10 17.99 -3.45 -5.54
N ASP A 11 18.76 -2.61 -4.85
CA ASP A 11 19.68 -3.05 -3.80
C ASP A 11 18.90 -3.36 -2.52
N ALA A 12 18.88 -4.64 -2.14
CA ALA A 12 18.15 -5.09 -0.96
C ALA A 12 18.73 -4.55 0.37
N SER A 13 19.95 -4.00 0.36
CA SER A 13 20.54 -3.36 1.54
C SER A 13 19.96 -1.96 1.82
N GLU A 14 19.29 -1.35 0.85
CA GLU A 14 18.73 0.01 0.94
C GLU A 14 17.38 0.07 1.69
N ILE A 15 16.67 -1.07 1.81
CA ILE A 15 15.46 -1.18 2.63
C ILE A 15 15.55 -2.33 3.61
N SER A 16 15.32 -2.06 4.90
CA SER A 16 15.37 -3.10 5.92
C SER A 16 14.02 -3.80 6.05
N ILE A 17 14.00 -5.13 6.04
CA ILE A 17 12.83 -5.93 6.41
C ILE A 17 13.00 -6.37 7.86
N LEU A 18 12.21 -5.79 8.77
CA LEU A 18 12.34 -6.06 10.20
C LEU A 18 11.72 -7.41 10.55
N LYS A 19 12.32 -8.12 11.51
CA LYS A 19 11.83 -9.43 11.97
C LYS A 19 10.75 -9.32 13.05
N CYS A 20 10.76 -8.23 13.80
CA CYS A 20 9.78 -7.88 14.83
C CYS A 20 9.66 -6.36 14.92
N SER A 21 8.63 -5.88 15.61
CA SER A 21 8.47 -4.45 15.93
C SER A 21 9.71 -3.90 16.65
N PRO A 22 10.32 -2.79 16.16
CA PRO A 22 11.45 -2.16 16.83
C PRO A 22 10.99 -1.37 18.06
N THR A 23 11.89 -1.15 19.01
CA THR A 23 11.71 -0.06 19.98
C THR A 23 11.88 1.29 19.30
N TYR A 24 11.31 2.35 19.88
CA TYR A 24 11.48 3.71 19.35
C TYR A 24 12.95 4.08 19.16
N ASN A 25 13.83 3.79 20.13
CA ASN A 25 15.26 4.11 20.03
C ASN A 25 15.98 3.37 18.88
N GLN A 26 15.57 2.13 18.58
CA GLN A 26 16.11 1.39 17.44
C GLN A 26 15.61 2.00 16.13
N PHE A 27 14.31 2.27 16.04
CA PHE A 27 13.72 2.90 14.86
C PHE A 27 14.34 4.28 14.58
N LEU A 28 14.54 5.08 15.61
CA LEU A 28 15.19 6.39 15.51
C LEU A 28 16.59 6.30 14.90
N LYS A 29 17.47 5.49 15.50
CA LYS A 29 18.89 5.39 15.10
C LYS A 29 19.10 4.68 13.78
N ASP A 30 18.35 3.61 13.53
CA ASP A 30 18.60 2.73 12.39
C ASP A 30 17.81 3.14 11.14
N HIS A 31 16.76 3.97 11.29
CA HIS A 31 15.84 4.35 10.21
C HIS A 31 15.58 5.85 10.08
N LEU A 32 15.11 6.52 11.14
CA LEU A 32 14.73 7.93 11.05
C LEU A 32 15.93 8.86 10.82
N GLU A 33 16.96 8.77 11.66
CA GLU A 33 18.18 9.58 11.53
C GLU A 33 18.90 9.38 10.18
N PRO A 34 19.13 8.14 9.69
CA PRO A 34 19.77 7.91 8.39
C PRO A 34 18.84 8.09 7.18
N ASN A 35 17.55 8.37 7.37
CA ASN A 35 16.53 8.40 6.32
C ASN A 35 16.50 7.10 5.50
N LYS A 36 16.45 5.95 6.21
CA LYS A 36 16.47 4.63 5.61
C LYS A 36 15.09 3.97 5.68
N PRO A 37 14.43 3.66 4.55
CA PRO A 37 13.13 3.02 4.56
C PRO A 37 13.20 1.62 5.20
N CYS A 38 12.08 1.19 5.78
CA CYS A 38 11.96 -0.16 6.31
C CYS A 38 10.54 -0.70 6.21
N LEU A 39 10.44 -2.02 6.36
CA LEU A 39 9.20 -2.76 6.43
C LEU A 39 9.08 -3.33 7.82
N ILE A 40 8.02 -2.93 8.51
CA ILE A 40 7.76 -3.36 9.88
C ILE A 40 6.72 -4.49 9.83
N PRO A 41 6.95 -5.60 10.55
CA PRO A 41 6.02 -6.72 10.55
C PRO A 41 4.66 -6.35 11.17
N PRO A 42 3.60 -7.14 10.85
CA PRO A 42 2.22 -6.80 11.21
C PRO A 42 1.94 -6.86 12.72
N ASP A 43 2.82 -7.43 13.54
CA ASP A 43 2.66 -7.44 15.00
C ASP A 43 2.51 -6.02 15.57
N LEU A 44 3.16 -5.01 14.97
CA LEU A 44 3.06 -3.61 15.36
C LEU A 44 1.62 -3.08 15.35
N VAL A 45 0.81 -3.58 14.43
CA VAL A 45 -0.53 -3.05 14.11
C VAL A 45 -1.63 -4.10 14.26
N SER A 46 -1.27 -5.28 14.81
CA SER A 46 -2.14 -6.45 14.90
C SER A 46 -3.41 -6.23 15.75
N SER A 47 -3.42 -5.23 16.62
CA SER A 47 -4.54 -4.85 17.48
C SER A 47 -5.55 -3.92 16.81
N TRP A 48 -5.28 -3.39 15.62
CA TRP A 48 -6.17 -2.40 15.01
C TRP A 48 -7.49 -3.01 14.56
N GLU A 49 -8.59 -2.35 14.92
CA GLU A 49 -9.95 -2.76 14.54
C GLU A 49 -10.15 -2.78 13.02
N SER A 50 -9.40 -1.97 12.26
CA SER A 50 -9.46 -2.01 10.79
C SER A 50 -9.18 -3.40 10.21
N PHE A 51 -8.32 -4.21 10.83
CA PHE A 51 -8.04 -5.56 10.33
C PHE A 51 -9.21 -6.53 10.54
N SER A 52 -10.00 -6.34 11.60
CA SER A 52 -11.13 -7.22 11.94
C SER A 52 -12.46 -6.75 11.36
N LEU A 53 -12.67 -5.43 11.24
CA LEU A 53 -13.95 -4.85 10.81
C LEU A 53 -14.04 -4.65 9.30
N TRP A 54 -12.92 -4.34 8.63
CA TRP A 54 -12.95 -4.01 7.19
C TRP A 54 -12.87 -5.22 6.28
N THR A 55 -12.54 -6.39 6.83
CA THR A 55 -12.39 -7.63 6.09
C THR A 55 -13.27 -8.72 6.66
N LYS A 56 -13.70 -9.64 5.79
CA LYS A 56 -14.39 -10.88 6.14
C LYS A 56 -13.57 -12.05 5.64
N LYS A 57 -13.76 -13.20 6.28
CA LYS A 57 -13.22 -14.49 5.83
C LYS A 57 -14.31 -15.26 5.09
N ASN A 58 -13.92 -15.88 3.99
CA ASN A 58 -14.73 -16.88 3.33
C ASN A 58 -14.58 -18.21 4.09
N GLU A 59 -15.68 -18.75 4.59
CA GLU A 59 -15.69 -19.98 5.40
C GLU A 59 -15.25 -21.22 4.61
N LEU A 60 -15.34 -21.19 3.27
CA LEU A 60 -15.06 -22.34 2.41
C LEU A 60 -13.57 -22.53 2.13
N ASP A 61 -12.83 -21.45 1.93
CA ASP A 61 -11.42 -21.47 1.48
C ASP A 61 -10.49 -20.60 2.33
N ASN A 62 -11.01 -20.04 3.43
CA ASN A 62 -10.30 -19.14 4.34
C ASN A 62 -9.68 -17.90 3.69
N THR A 63 -10.10 -17.52 2.47
CA THR A 63 -9.67 -16.27 1.81
C THR A 63 -10.30 -15.07 2.48
N GLN A 64 -9.61 -13.94 2.55
CA GLN A 64 -10.21 -12.69 3.01
C GLN A 64 -10.73 -11.85 1.84
N TYR A 65 -11.75 -11.06 2.12
CA TYR A 65 -12.29 -10.07 1.19
C TYR A 65 -12.76 -8.84 1.96
N ILE A 66 -12.84 -7.70 1.28
CA ILE A 66 -13.37 -6.46 1.87
C ILE A 66 -14.86 -6.60 2.19
N ASP A 67 -15.24 -6.20 3.41
CA ASP A 67 -16.65 -6.09 3.78
C ASP A 67 -17.28 -4.80 3.26
N TRP A 68 -17.68 -4.80 1.99
CA TRP A 68 -18.31 -3.64 1.35
C TRP A 68 -19.60 -3.19 2.04
N ASN A 69 -20.33 -4.11 2.68
CA ASN A 69 -21.55 -3.76 3.41
C ASN A 69 -21.21 -2.95 4.66
N TYR A 70 -20.23 -3.39 5.46
CA TYR A 70 -19.74 -2.62 6.59
C TYR A 70 -19.30 -1.22 6.19
N PHE A 71 -18.52 -1.07 5.11
CA PHE A 71 -18.12 0.26 4.62
C PHE A 71 -19.31 1.13 4.22
N LYS A 72 -20.33 0.56 3.57
CA LYS A 72 -21.54 1.31 3.20
C LYS A 72 -22.37 1.71 4.43
N ASP A 73 -22.52 0.81 5.39
CA ASP A 73 -23.34 1.03 6.57
C ASP A 73 -22.69 2.05 7.51
N GLU A 74 -21.38 1.93 7.77
CA GLU A 74 -20.67 2.80 8.71
C GLU A 74 -20.18 4.11 8.09
N TYR A 75 -19.77 4.08 6.82
CA TYR A 75 -19.06 5.20 6.18
C TYR A 75 -19.67 5.63 4.84
N GLY A 76 -20.77 5.02 4.39
CA GLY A 76 -21.31 5.22 3.05
C GLY A 76 -21.79 6.64 2.76
N ASP A 77 -22.22 7.36 3.79
CA ASP A 77 -22.63 8.76 3.74
C ASP A 77 -21.45 9.74 3.61
N GLN A 78 -20.23 9.29 3.90
CA GLN A 78 -19.05 10.14 3.90
C GLN A 78 -18.73 10.61 2.49
N ILE A 79 -18.54 11.92 2.36
CA ILE A 79 -18.08 12.54 1.12
C ILE A 79 -16.57 12.32 1.03
N VAL A 80 -16.15 11.53 0.04
CA VAL A 80 -14.74 11.18 -0.18
C VAL A 80 -14.19 11.86 -1.42
N ASN A 81 -12.89 12.13 -1.42
CA ASN A 81 -12.17 12.58 -2.60
C ASN A 81 -11.83 11.35 -3.46
N VAL A 82 -12.23 11.37 -4.72
CA VAL A 82 -12.02 10.28 -5.68
C VAL A 82 -11.21 10.81 -6.84
N ALA A 83 -9.98 10.31 -6.97
CA ALA A 83 -9.12 10.53 -8.10
C ALA A 83 -9.50 9.61 -9.27
N GLN A 84 -9.37 10.13 -10.49
CA GLN A 84 -9.55 9.38 -11.74
C GLN A 84 -8.16 9.05 -12.29
N CYS A 85 -7.71 7.81 -12.13
CA CYS A 85 -6.33 7.43 -12.45
C CYS A 85 -5.98 7.54 -13.95
N ASP A 86 -6.97 7.57 -14.83
CA ASP A 86 -6.84 7.77 -16.27
C ASP A 86 -6.83 9.25 -16.68
N SER A 87 -7.19 10.17 -15.78
CA SER A 87 -7.24 11.61 -16.04
C SER A 87 -6.16 12.35 -15.24
N ARG A 88 -5.17 12.88 -15.95
CA ARG A 88 -4.06 13.64 -15.35
C ARG A 88 -4.44 15.12 -15.20
N ASP A 89 -4.24 15.67 -14.00
CA ASP A 89 -4.34 17.09 -13.67
C ASP A 89 -3.01 17.61 -13.11
N PHE A 90 -2.22 18.27 -13.95
CA PHE A 90 -0.85 18.72 -13.66
C PHE A 90 0.07 17.60 -13.11
N SER A 91 0.42 17.66 -11.82
CA SER A 91 1.28 16.68 -11.13
C SER A 91 0.47 15.60 -10.40
N ASP A 92 -0.86 15.63 -10.52
CA ASP A 92 -1.78 14.72 -9.85
C ASP A 92 -2.85 14.22 -10.83
N GLN A 93 -3.88 13.59 -10.30
CA GLN A 93 -5.05 13.10 -11.03
C GLN A 93 -6.23 14.05 -10.84
N GLU A 94 -7.13 14.09 -11.82
CA GLU A 94 -8.39 14.83 -11.70
C GLU A 94 -9.23 14.22 -10.56
N ARG A 95 -9.83 15.07 -9.73
CA ARG A 95 -10.56 14.64 -8.53
C ARG A 95 -11.99 15.12 -8.53
N ARG A 96 -12.87 14.29 -7.97
CA ARG A 96 -14.26 14.64 -7.67
C ARG A 96 -14.64 14.18 -6.28
N GLN A 97 -15.61 14.88 -5.68
CA GLN A 97 -16.20 14.49 -4.40
C GLN A 97 -17.50 13.73 -4.64
N GLN A 98 -17.68 12.63 -3.92
CA GLN A 98 -18.92 11.85 -3.94
C GLN A 98 -19.07 11.00 -2.68
N PRO A 99 -20.29 10.58 -2.31
CA PRO A 99 -20.50 9.63 -1.21
C PRO A 99 -19.75 8.32 -1.45
N LEU A 100 -19.10 7.79 -0.42
CA LEU A 100 -18.36 6.52 -0.49
C LEU A 100 -19.24 5.38 -1.01
N ALA A 101 -20.50 5.31 -0.60
CA ALA A 101 -21.42 4.26 -1.05
C ALA A 101 -21.54 4.21 -2.58
N LYS A 102 -21.55 5.36 -3.27
CA LYS A 102 -21.61 5.42 -4.74
C LYS A 102 -20.33 4.90 -5.39
N VAL A 103 -19.17 5.14 -4.77
CA VAL A 103 -17.90 4.61 -5.25
C VAL A 103 -17.89 3.09 -5.14
N ILE A 104 -18.35 2.57 -4.00
CA ILE A 104 -18.45 1.11 -3.77
C ILE A 104 -19.44 0.47 -4.76
N ASP A 105 -20.57 1.12 -5.06
CA ASP A 105 -21.51 0.64 -6.09
C ASP A 105 -20.84 0.55 -7.47
N LEU A 106 -20.01 1.53 -7.83
CA LEU A 106 -19.27 1.51 -9.10
C LEU A 106 -18.22 0.39 -9.11
N TRP A 107 -17.44 0.22 -8.04
CA TRP A 107 -16.47 -0.88 -7.94
C TRP A 107 -17.14 -2.25 -8.01
N THR A 108 -18.20 -2.47 -7.22
CA THR A 108 -18.90 -3.76 -7.13
C THR A 108 -19.71 -4.10 -8.39
N SER A 109 -20.04 -3.11 -9.22
CA SER A 109 -20.69 -3.33 -10.52
C SER A 109 -19.74 -3.38 -11.72
N GLY A 110 -18.42 -3.32 -11.49
CA GLY A 110 -17.42 -3.34 -12.56
C GLY A 110 -17.45 -2.09 -13.46
N LYS A 111 -17.74 -0.93 -12.87
CA LYS A 111 -17.78 0.38 -13.54
C LYS A 111 -16.95 1.43 -12.82
N GLY A 112 -16.10 0.98 -11.91
CA GLY A 112 -15.27 1.80 -11.05
C GLY A 112 -13.78 1.67 -11.36
N GLU A 113 -13.42 1.14 -12.54
CA GLU A 113 -12.02 1.09 -12.96
C GLU A 113 -11.38 2.48 -12.89
N GLY A 114 -10.16 2.54 -12.38
CA GLY A 114 -9.42 3.80 -12.22
C GLY A 114 -9.96 4.76 -11.16
N LEU A 115 -11.07 4.46 -10.47
CA LEU A 115 -11.54 5.27 -9.35
C LEU A 115 -10.74 4.94 -8.08
N TYR A 116 -10.06 5.96 -7.55
CA TYR A 116 -9.20 5.85 -6.38
C TYR A 116 -9.66 6.81 -5.28
N VAL A 117 -10.23 6.29 -4.20
CA VAL A 117 -10.48 7.06 -2.98
C VAL A 117 -9.13 7.39 -2.36
N LYS A 118 -8.77 8.67 -2.42
CA LYS A 118 -7.44 9.17 -2.12
C LYS A 118 -7.54 10.33 -1.14
N ASP A 119 -6.64 10.39 -0.17
CA ASP A 119 -6.59 11.44 0.86
C ASP A 119 -7.91 11.52 1.66
N TRP A 120 -8.49 10.37 2.05
CA TRP A 120 -9.71 10.34 2.86
C TRP A 120 -9.39 10.52 4.35
N HIS A 121 -9.78 11.65 4.92
CA HIS A 121 -9.60 12.05 6.31
C HIS A 121 -10.56 11.33 7.28
N LEU A 122 -10.61 9.99 7.25
CA LEU A 122 -11.52 9.21 8.09
C LEU A 122 -11.25 9.42 9.58
N ALA A 123 -9.97 9.48 9.98
CA ALA A 123 -9.61 9.63 11.39
C ALA A 123 -10.16 10.94 11.99
N LYS A 124 -9.99 12.06 11.29
CA LYS A 124 -10.65 13.34 11.60
C LYS A 124 -12.17 13.23 11.68
N VAL A 125 -12.80 12.60 10.69
CA VAL A 125 -14.27 12.44 10.68
C VAL A 125 -14.76 11.71 11.93
N LEU A 126 -14.15 10.58 12.28
CA LEU A 126 -14.55 9.79 13.45
C LEU A 126 -14.29 10.56 14.75
N HIS A 127 -13.13 11.23 14.84
CA HIS A 127 -12.79 12.06 15.98
C HIS A 127 -13.83 13.16 16.22
N CYS A 128 -14.20 13.92 15.17
CA CYS A 128 -15.21 14.97 15.26
C CYS A 128 -16.61 14.44 15.63
N LYS A 129 -16.93 13.19 15.27
CA LYS A 129 -18.20 12.52 15.63
C LYS A 129 -18.17 11.86 17.01
N GLY A 130 -17.01 11.82 17.68
CA GLY A 130 -16.83 11.11 18.95
C GLY A 130 -16.92 9.57 18.82
N TYR A 131 -16.65 9.04 17.63
CA TYR A 131 -16.63 7.61 17.36
C TYR A 131 -15.26 7.00 17.68
N PRO A 132 -15.20 5.70 18.02
CA PRO A 132 -13.93 5.01 18.24
C PRO A 132 -13.05 5.07 16.99
N PRO A 133 -11.72 5.17 17.14
CA PRO A 133 -10.81 5.17 15.99
C PRO A 133 -10.65 3.76 15.42
N PHE A 134 -10.47 3.65 14.10
CA PHE A 134 -10.21 2.37 13.44
C PHE A 134 -8.76 1.88 13.59
N TYR A 135 -7.87 2.73 14.11
CA TYR A 135 -6.47 2.43 14.36
C TYR A 135 -5.90 3.33 15.46
N GLU A 136 -4.74 2.96 16.01
CA GLU A 136 -3.97 3.80 16.92
C GLU A 136 -2.56 4.04 16.37
N THR A 137 -2.05 5.27 16.51
CA THR A 137 -0.67 5.60 16.14
C THR A 137 0.31 4.80 17.00
N PRO A 138 1.14 3.91 16.40
CA PRO A 138 2.14 3.14 17.12
C PRO A 138 3.16 4.04 17.83
N ASP A 139 3.66 3.59 18.98
CA ASP A 139 4.58 4.38 19.83
C ASP A 139 5.84 4.84 19.08
N ILE A 140 6.33 4.05 18.14
CA ILE A 140 7.50 4.39 17.32
C ILE A 140 7.27 5.57 16.36
N PHE A 141 6.01 5.97 16.14
CA PHE A 141 5.62 7.08 15.25
C PHE A 141 5.02 8.26 16.01
N ARG A 142 5.07 8.28 17.36
CA ARG A 142 4.44 9.34 18.17
C ARG A 142 5.13 10.70 18.13
N ASP A 143 6.30 10.82 17.51
CA ASP A 143 6.92 12.12 17.19
C ASP A 143 6.24 12.81 16.01
N ASP A 144 4.91 12.84 16.05
CA ASP A 144 4.06 13.35 15.00
C ASP A 144 3.64 14.78 15.33
N TRP A 145 4.58 15.72 15.18
CA TRP A 145 4.33 17.12 15.49
C TRP A 145 3.25 17.74 14.59
N MET A 146 3.07 17.19 13.39
CA MET A 146 2.08 17.66 12.43
C MET A 146 0.66 17.32 12.88
N ASN A 147 0.40 16.06 13.26
CA ASN A 147 -0.91 15.70 13.82
C ASN A 147 -1.10 16.20 15.24
N ALA A 148 -0.06 16.28 16.07
CA ALA A 148 -0.16 16.89 17.40
C ALA A 148 -0.64 18.35 17.33
N PHE A 149 -0.19 19.11 16.32
CA PHE A 149 -0.71 20.46 16.08
C PHE A 149 -2.18 20.43 15.64
N TRP A 150 -2.51 19.63 14.63
CA TRP A 150 -3.86 19.65 14.06
C TRP A 150 -4.95 19.04 14.94
N GLU A 151 -4.61 18.05 15.78
CA GLU A 151 -5.51 17.50 16.77
C GLU A 151 -5.88 18.56 17.82
N ASN A 152 -4.95 19.43 18.19
CA ASN A 152 -5.23 20.56 19.09
C ASN A 152 -6.05 21.66 18.42
N GLU A 153 -5.83 21.92 17.12
CA GLU A 153 -6.62 22.90 16.36
C GLU A 153 -8.01 22.38 15.95
N GLY A 154 -8.18 21.06 15.85
CA GLY A 154 -9.41 20.38 15.43
C GLY A 154 -9.82 20.63 13.98
N LYS A 155 -8.94 21.24 13.16
CA LYS A 155 -9.26 21.68 11.79
C LYS A 155 -8.89 20.68 10.71
N ASP A 156 -7.87 19.86 10.94
CA ASP A 156 -7.39 18.91 9.93
C ASP A 156 -6.66 17.70 10.51
N ASP A 157 -6.13 16.84 9.64
CA ASP A 157 -5.12 15.84 9.97
C ASP A 157 -4.30 15.43 8.74
N PHE A 158 -3.14 14.81 8.99
CA PHE A 158 -2.29 14.16 7.98
C PHE A 158 -2.42 12.63 8.10
N ARG A 159 -3.66 12.15 8.22
CA ARG A 159 -3.99 10.72 8.37
C ARG A 159 -5.00 10.38 7.30
N PHE A 160 -4.62 9.50 6.39
CA PHE A 160 -5.38 9.27 5.17
C PHE A 160 -5.68 7.78 4.99
N VAL A 161 -6.93 7.50 4.65
CA VAL A 161 -7.35 6.20 4.12
C VAL A 161 -7.28 6.26 2.60
N TYR A 162 -6.70 5.22 2.00
CA TYR A 162 -6.59 5.05 0.56
C TYR A 162 -7.27 3.75 0.16
N MET A 163 -8.26 3.83 -0.73
CA MET A 163 -9.02 2.67 -1.20
C MET A 163 -9.21 2.72 -2.72
N GLY A 164 -8.95 1.61 -3.38
CA GLY A 164 -9.10 1.49 -4.81
C GLY A 164 -9.12 0.02 -5.21
N ILE A 165 -9.56 -0.24 -6.42
CA ILE A 165 -9.41 -1.55 -7.04
C ILE A 165 -8.03 -1.68 -7.69
N ALA A 166 -7.75 -2.83 -8.30
CA ALA A 166 -6.50 -3.07 -9.03
C ALA A 166 -6.19 -1.94 -10.03
N GLU A 167 -4.90 -1.70 -10.27
CA GLU A 167 -4.35 -0.67 -11.16
C GLU A 167 -4.52 0.80 -10.74
N THR A 168 -5.27 1.08 -9.66
CA THR A 168 -5.23 2.42 -9.04
C THR A 168 -3.84 2.75 -8.50
N PHE A 169 -3.43 4.02 -8.61
CA PHE A 169 -2.08 4.43 -8.23
C PHE A 169 -2.01 5.89 -7.77
N THR A 170 -1.01 6.17 -6.94
CA THR A 170 -0.58 7.55 -6.64
C THR A 170 0.60 7.90 -7.56
N PRO A 171 0.57 9.03 -8.27
CA PRO A 171 1.71 9.50 -9.06
C PRO A 171 2.99 9.65 -8.23
N LEU A 172 4.14 9.64 -8.90
CA LEU A 172 5.43 9.85 -8.23
C LEU A 172 5.45 11.22 -7.53
N HIS A 173 5.75 11.20 -6.25
CA HIS A 173 5.80 12.40 -5.42
C HIS A 173 6.84 12.26 -4.32
N ARG A 174 7.02 13.35 -3.58
CA ARG A 174 7.58 13.35 -2.23
C ARG A 174 6.54 13.96 -1.32
N ASP A 175 6.52 13.55 -0.06
CA ASP A 175 5.56 14.07 0.90
C ASP A 175 5.76 15.57 1.17
N VAL A 176 4.66 16.22 1.56
CA VAL A 176 4.63 17.65 1.85
C VAL A 176 5.58 17.96 3.01
N TYR A 177 6.21 19.14 2.98
CA TYR A 177 7.22 19.56 3.96
C TYR A 177 8.45 18.64 4.08
N ALA A 178 8.63 17.70 3.14
CA ALA A 178 9.63 16.64 3.26
C ALA A 178 9.47 15.85 4.58
N SER A 179 8.22 15.65 5.01
CA SER A 179 7.91 14.79 6.14
C SER A 179 8.27 13.33 5.84
N TYR A 180 8.45 12.56 6.91
CA TYR A 180 8.40 11.11 6.81
C TYR A 180 6.93 10.65 6.72
N SER A 181 6.71 9.47 6.14
CA SER A 181 5.41 8.81 6.15
C SER A 181 5.56 7.34 6.53
N TRP A 182 4.49 6.80 7.11
CA TRP A 182 4.31 5.38 7.32
C TRP A 182 2.97 4.97 6.70
N SER A 183 2.90 3.77 6.14
CA SER A 183 1.71 3.25 5.47
C SER A 183 1.46 1.82 5.88
N THR A 184 0.25 1.55 6.36
CA THR A 184 -0.21 0.20 6.67
C THR A 184 -1.14 -0.28 5.57
N ASN A 185 -0.77 -1.39 4.92
CA ASN A 185 -1.67 -2.10 4.04
C ASN A 185 -2.60 -2.94 4.91
N VAL A 186 -3.91 -2.67 4.88
CA VAL A 186 -4.92 -3.47 5.64
C VAL A 186 -5.40 -4.66 4.82
N PHE A 187 -5.62 -4.45 3.51
CA PHE A 187 -6.10 -5.47 2.59
C PHE A 187 -5.48 -5.29 1.20
N GLY A 188 -5.38 -6.38 0.44
CA GLY A 188 -4.95 -6.38 -0.95
C GLY A 188 -3.43 -6.23 -1.10
N VAL A 189 -3.02 -5.78 -2.27
CA VAL A 189 -1.60 -5.70 -2.64
C VAL A 189 -1.23 -4.34 -3.20
N LYS A 190 -0.13 -3.76 -2.70
CA LYS A 190 0.49 -2.55 -3.23
C LYS A 190 1.91 -2.83 -3.68
N THR A 191 2.34 -2.15 -4.75
CA THR A 191 3.71 -2.12 -5.24
C THR A 191 4.30 -0.73 -5.03
N TRP A 192 5.48 -0.63 -4.42
CA TRP A 192 6.14 0.65 -4.14
C TRP A 192 7.40 0.84 -4.99
N TYR A 193 7.57 2.06 -5.48
CA TYR A 193 8.76 2.47 -6.22
C TYR A 193 9.40 3.64 -5.49
N LEU A 194 10.50 3.37 -4.80
CA LEU A 194 11.21 4.35 -3.99
C LEU A 194 12.48 4.78 -4.71
N PHE A 195 12.74 6.09 -4.71
CA PHE A 195 13.94 6.68 -5.29
C PHE A 195 14.68 7.46 -4.19
N PRO A 196 15.99 7.22 -4.00
CA PRO A 196 16.75 7.97 -3.01
C PRO A 196 16.84 9.46 -3.42
N PRO A 197 16.88 10.41 -2.46
CA PRO A 197 16.83 11.84 -2.77
C PRO A 197 17.93 12.34 -3.72
N ASN A 198 19.09 11.68 -3.71
CA ASN A 198 20.25 12.01 -4.55
C ASN A 198 20.02 11.81 -6.06
N VAL A 199 18.99 11.04 -6.46
CA VAL A 199 18.63 10.88 -7.89
C VAL A 199 17.47 11.77 -8.33
N SER A 200 16.96 12.64 -7.46
CA SER A 200 15.77 13.45 -7.72
C SER A 200 15.87 14.33 -8.97
N LYS A 201 17.06 14.81 -9.34
CA LYS A 201 17.27 15.59 -10.58
C LYS A 201 16.98 14.77 -11.85
N HIS A 202 17.27 13.47 -11.83
CA HIS A 202 17.10 12.58 -12.97
C HIS A 202 15.63 12.16 -13.18
N LEU A 203 14.76 12.46 -12.21
CA LEU A 203 13.31 12.28 -12.32
C LEU A 203 12.63 13.42 -13.09
N ARG A 204 13.36 14.48 -13.43
CA ARG A 204 12.83 15.69 -14.06
C ARG A 204 12.96 15.66 -15.57
N ARG A 205 12.03 16.33 -16.25
CA ARG A 205 12.12 16.62 -17.69
C ARG A 205 13.36 17.45 -18.03
N PHE A 206 13.64 18.46 -17.21
CA PHE A 206 14.87 19.27 -17.27
C PHE A 206 15.62 19.15 -15.93
N PRO A 207 16.68 18.31 -15.86
CA PRO A 207 17.40 18.00 -14.61
C PRO A 207 17.93 19.21 -13.84
N ASP A 208 18.39 20.24 -14.56
CA ASP A 208 18.97 21.45 -13.98
C ASP A 208 17.91 22.48 -13.53
N ARG A 209 16.61 22.19 -13.72
CA ARG A 209 15.52 23.08 -13.33
C ARG A 209 14.71 22.44 -12.21
N THR A 210 14.85 22.95 -11.00
CA THR A 210 14.16 22.44 -9.80
C THR A 210 12.63 22.55 -9.87
N THR A 211 12.10 23.45 -10.70
CA THR A 211 10.67 23.62 -10.97
C THR A 211 10.17 22.79 -12.16
N SER A 212 11.06 22.08 -12.85
CA SER A 212 10.67 21.21 -13.94
C SER A 212 9.76 20.10 -13.44
N GLU A 213 8.76 19.80 -14.26
CA GLU A 213 7.95 18.59 -14.19
C GLU A 213 8.81 17.36 -13.89
N ILE A 214 8.32 16.53 -12.98
CA ILE A 214 8.84 15.20 -12.68
C ILE A 214 8.01 14.13 -13.39
N VAL A 215 8.57 12.94 -13.56
CA VAL A 215 7.84 11.77 -14.06
C VAL A 215 6.53 11.62 -13.28
N PHE A 216 5.43 11.43 -14.00
CA PHE A 216 4.10 11.27 -13.40
C PHE A 216 3.84 9.81 -13.01
N ASP A 217 3.86 8.92 -13.99
CA ASP A 217 3.71 7.47 -13.80
C ASP A 217 4.99 6.76 -14.22
N ILE A 218 5.69 6.18 -13.23
CA ILE A 218 6.96 5.48 -13.44
C ILE A 218 6.81 4.19 -14.24
N ARG A 219 5.59 3.64 -14.34
CA ARG A 219 5.30 2.42 -15.12
C ARG A 219 5.31 2.71 -16.62
N ASN A 220 5.05 3.96 -17.01
CA ASN A 220 4.97 4.40 -18.39
C ASN A 220 5.69 5.75 -18.59
N VAL A 221 7.02 5.71 -18.65
CA VAL A 221 7.85 6.91 -18.83
C VAL A 221 8.26 7.10 -20.28
N ASP A 222 7.94 8.27 -20.84
CA ASP A 222 8.45 8.70 -22.14
C ASP A 222 9.93 9.11 -22.04
N ALA A 223 10.82 8.24 -22.51
CA ALA A 223 12.26 8.46 -22.50
C ALA A 223 12.73 9.62 -23.40
N SER A 224 11.90 10.05 -24.37
CA SER A 224 12.20 11.23 -25.20
C SER A 224 12.01 12.54 -24.42
N ILE A 225 11.10 12.53 -23.44
CA ILE A 225 10.81 13.66 -22.54
C ILE A 225 11.74 13.61 -21.32
N PHE A 226 11.84 12.46 -20.66
CA PHE A 226 12.63 12.26 -19.44
C PHE A 226 13.95 11.55 -19.74
N LYS A 227 14.84 12.25 -20.45
CA LYS A 227 16.08 11.69 -21.02
C LYS A 227 17.00 11.03 -19.99
N GLU A 228 17.02 11.55 -18.77
CA GLU A 228 17.90 11.05 -17.70
C GLU A 228 17.21 10.04 -16.77
N PHE A 229 15.95 9.68 -16.99
CA PHE A 229 15.21 8.79 -16.09
C PHE A 229 15.90 7.44 -15.87
N HIS A 230 16.61 6.92 -16.88
CA HIS A 230 17.37 5.68 -16.76
C HIS A 230 18.41 5.71 -15.60
N GLN A 231 18.98 6.89 -15.29
CA GLN A 231 19.91 7.05 -14.16
C GLN A 231 19.19 6.94 -12.82
N ALA A 232 17.99 7.51 -12.70
CA ALA A 232 17.13 7.32 -11.52
C ALA A 232 16.66 5.87 -11.39
N ARG A 233 16.21 5.27 -12.50
CA ARG A 233 15.71 3.89 -12.55
C ARG A 233 16.76 2.88 -12.10
N ALA A 234 18.04 3.11 -12.40
CA ALA A 234 19.14 2.26 -11.93
C ALA A 234 19.34 2.27 -10.41
N LYS A 235 18.80 3.29 -9.71
CA LYS A 235 18.81 3.43 -8.25
C LYS A 235 17.43 3.22 -7.63
N MET A 236 16.44 2.86 -8.44
CA MET A 236 15.08 2.61 -7.99
C MET A 236 15.08 1.36 -7.12
N ILE A 237 14.53 1.50 -5.92
CA ILE A 237 14.20 0.37 -5.06
C ILE A 237 12.75 0.06 -5.41
N THR A 238 12.54 -1.01 -6.19
CA THR A 238 11.20 -1.57 -6.40
C THR A 238 10.92 -2.41 -5.18
N SER A 239 10.51 -1.70 -4.14
CA SER A 239 10.19 -2.33 -2.90
C SER A 239 8.76 -2.83 -3.00
N LEU A 240 8.56 -4.05 -2.55
CA LEU A 240 7.37 -4.37 -1.79
C LEU A 240 6.10 -4.64 -2.61
N ARG A 241 5.85 -5.92 -2.88
CA ARG A 241 4.49 -6.45 -2.96
C ARG A 241 4.07 -6.73 -1.51
N ILE A 242 3.31 -5.84 -0.84
CA ILE A 242 2.71 -6.19 0.46
C ILE A 242 1.45 -6.97 0.17
N ALA A 243 1.45 -8.28 0.36
CA ALA A 243 0.20 -9.00 0.54
C ALA A 243 -0.11 -9.05 2.04
N THR A 244 -1.25 -8.48 2.44
CA THR A 244 -1.83 -8.83 3.73
C THR A 244 -2.53 -10.18 3.60
N GLN A 245 -1.90 -11.20 4.16
CA GLN A 245 -2.48 -12.46 4.65
C GLN A 245 -3.43 -13.31 3.76
N ASP A 246 -3.47 -13.13 2.43
CA ASP A 246 -4.47 -13.88 1.61
C ASP A 246 -3.97 -15.10 0.83
N VAL A 247 -2.68 -15.18 0.47
CA VAL A 247 -2.22 -16.31 -0.38
C VAL A 247 -1.99 -17.59 0.42
N MET A 248 -1.98 -17.48 1.75
CA MET A 248 -1.47 -18.54 2.61
C MET A 248 -2.44 -19.61 3.02
N ASN A 249 -3.71 -19.24 3.24
CA ASN A 249 -4.67 -20.20 3.79
C ASN A 249 -5.01 -21.26 2.74
N VAL A 250 -5.09 -20.87 1.46
CA VAL A 250 -5.34 -21.79 0.34
C VAL A 250 -4.20 -22.79 0.13
N LEU A 251 -2.94 -22.39 0.34
CA LEU A 251 -1.77 -23.23 0.09
C LEU A 251 -1.31 -24.02 1.33
N SER A 252 -1.64 -23.54 2.53
CA SER A 252 -1.37 -24.23 3.80
C SER A 252 -2.10 -25.57 3.86
N ASP A 253 -3.38 -25.59 3.50
CA ASP A 253 -4.20 -26.79 3.53
C ASP A 253 -3.70 -27.84 2.52
N VAL A 254 -3.19 -27.38 1.36
CA VAL A 254 -2.57 -28.24 0.35
C VAL A 254 -1.19 -28.73 0.79
N GLU A 255 -0.39 -27.89 1.43
CA GLU A 255 0.91 -28.29 2.01
C GLU A 255 0.73 -29.36 3.09
N GLU A 256 -0.25 -29.18 3.98
CA GLU A 256 -0.58 -30.13 5.05
C GLU A 256 -1.16 -31.43 4.48
N LEU A 257 -2.06 -31.35 3.49
CA LEU A 257 -2.57 -32.52 2.77
C LEU A 257 -1.44 -33.31 2.09
N LEU A 258 -0.54 -32.65 1.36
CA LEU A 258 0.56 -33.31 0.65
C LEU A 258 1.59 -33.93 1.60
N ARG A 259 1.86 -33.30 2.74
CA ARG A 259 2.68 -33.88 3.81
C ARG A 259 2.05 -35.13 4.42
N ASN A 260 0.73 -35.14 4.60
CA ASN A 260 0.02 -36.24 5.23
C ASN A 260 -0.28 -37.41 4.28
N THR A 261 -0.30 -37.16 2.96
CA THR A 261 -0.62 -38.18 1.93
C THR A 261 0.61 -38.77 1.22
N SER A 262 1.76 -38.09 1.22
CA SER A 262 2.96 -38.57 0.52
C SER A 262 3.87 -39.39 1.43
N SER A 263 4.06 -40.67 1.10
CA SER A 263 5.00 -41.58 1.77
C SER A 263 6.47 -41.38 1.37
N SER A 264 6.80 -40.32 0.63
CA SER A 264 8.17 -40.01 0.20
C SER A 264 8.49 -38.51 0.25
N ASP A 265 9.79 -38.17 0.30
CA ASP A 265 10.34 -36.80 0.24
C ASP A 265 10.01 -36.02 -1.06
N LYS A 266 9.16 -36.57 -1.95
CA LYS A 266 8.73 -35.93 -3.20
C LYS A 266 7.61 -34.90 -3.03
N TRP A 267 7.04 -34.75 -1.82
CA TRP A 267 5.98 -33.78 -1.54
C TRP A 267 6.41 -32.34 -1.84
N GLN A 268 7.70 -32.03 -1.68
CA GLN A 268 8.27 -30.70 -1.97
C GLN A 268 8.16 -30.35 -3.46
N LYS A 269 8.40 -31.34 -4.34
CA LYS A 269 8.28 -31.17 -5.79
C LYS A 269 6.81 -31.02 -6.20
N GLN A 270 5.92 -31.83 -5.62
CA GLN A 270 4.48 -31.73 -5.86
C GLN A 270 3.91 -30.39 -5.37
N TRP A 271 4.38 -29.91 -4.23
CA TRP A 271 4.02 -28.59 -3.71
C TRP A 271 4.52 -27.47 -4.62
N MET A 272 5.77 -27.53 -5.09
CA MET A 272 6.30 -26.57 -6.08
C MET A 272 5.48 -26.56 -7.38
N ASP A 273 5.09 -27.72 -7.88
CA ASP A 273 4.28 -27.83 -9.11
C ASP A 273 2.88 -27.20 -8.93
N VAL A 274 2.23 -27.42 -7.78
CA VAL A 274 0.94 -26.79 -7.45
C VAL A 274 1.06 -25.28 -7.31
N VAL A 275 2.08 -24.79 -6.60
CA VAL A 275 2.33 -23.35 -6.43
C VAL A 275 2.56 -22.69 -7.79
N GLN A 276 3.35 -23.32 -8.68
CA GLN A 276 3.57 -22.78 -10.03
C GLN A 276 2.31 -22.78 -10.89
N ASP A 277 1.43 -23.79 -10.77
CA ASP A 277 0.16 -23.84 -11.50
C ASP A 277 -0.82 -22.75 -11.04
N VAL A 278 -0.92 -22.52 -9.72
CA VAL A 278 -1.73 -21.42 -9.16
C VAL A 278 -1.21 -20.07 -9.64
N LEU A 279 0.11 -19.86 -9.60
CA LEU A 279 0.73 -18.62 -10.10
C LEU A 279 0.49 -18.40 -11.59
N LYS A 280 0.52 -19.46 -12.42
CA LYS A 280 0.21 -19.36 -13.86
C LYS A 280 -1.25 -18.99 -14.13
N LYS A 281 -2.19 -19.54 -13.36
CA LYS A 281 -3.63 -19.26 -13.50
C LYS A 281 -3.99 -17.85 -13.03
N ASP A 282 -3.38 -17.39 -11.94
CA ASP A 282 -3.64 -16.05 -11.38
C ASP A 282 -3.01 -14.93 -12.23
N SER A 283 -1.89 -15.22 -12.89
CA SER A 283 -1.17 -14.22 -13.69
C SER A 283 -1.76 -13.98 -15.09
N GLY A 284 -2.72 -14.80 -15.56
CA GLY A 284 -3.39 -14.62 -16.85
C GLY A 284 -2.53 -14.90 -18.09
N TRP A 285 -1.47 -15.71 -17.99
CA TRP A 285 -0.51 -15.95 -19.09
C TRP A 285 -0.96 -16.96 -20.16
N GLU A 286 -2.22 -17.39 -20.14
CA GLU A 286 -2.84 -18.13 -21.24
C GLU A 286 -4.15 -17.46 -21.68
N THR A 287 -3.99 -16.48 -22.57
CA THR A 287 -4.87 -16.27 -23.74
C THR A 287 -3.98 -16.01 -24.95
#